data_AF-A0A736I4S0-F1
#
_entry.id   AF-A0A736I4S0-F1
#
_cell.length_a   1.000
_cell.length_b   1.000
_cell.length_c   1.000
_cell.angle_alpha   90.00
_cell.angle_beta   90.00
_cell.angle_gamma   90.00
#
_symmetry.space_group_name_H-M   'P 1'
#
loop_
_entity.id
_entity.type
_entity.pdbx_description
1 polymer ?
#
loop_
_entity_poly.entity_id
_entity_poly.type
_entity_poly.pdbx_seq_one_letter_code
_entity_poly.pdbx_strand_id
1 'polypeptide(L)' 'MKENIPAVTRTHMDVDCCDSSAVFVLDNGHDHFAVSLETILSCLKVAEEHGHVPEIDADWWRLIANHTALGYQS' A
#
# COMPACT_ATOMS: atom_id res chain seq x y z
N MET A 1 -11.21 21.35 -41.20
CA MET A 1 -10.10 21.01 -40.28
C MET A 1 -10.52 19.79 -39.49
N LYS A 2 -9.84 18.66 -39.68
CA LYS A 2 -10.06 17.42 -38.94
C LYS A 2 -8.80 17.23 -38.10
N GLU A 3 -8.91 17.38 -36.79
CA GLU A 3 -7.78 17.22 -35.88
C GLU A 3 -7.45 15.73 -35.76
N ASN A 4 -6.21 15.40 -36.10
CA ASN A 4 -5.65 14.05 -36.04
C ASN A 4 -5.15 13.82 -34.62
N ILE A 5 -5.94 13.13 -33.80
CA ILE A 5 -5.54 12.70 -32.46
C ILE A 5 -4.47 11.61 -32.64
N PRO A 6 -3.22 11.82 -32.16
CA PRO A 6 -2.20 10.78 -32.28
C PRO A 6 -2.63 9.58 -31.43
N ALA A 7 -2.67 8.42 -32.07
CA ALA A 7 -2.97 7.15 -31.46
C ALA A 7 -2.12 6.97 -30.19
N VAL A 8 -2.79 6.63 -29.08
CA VAL A 8 -2.15 6.31 -27.82
C VAL A 8 -1.17 5.17 -28.07
N THR A 9 0.12 5.49 -28.13
CA THR A 9 1.17 4.49 -28.23
C THR A 9 1.12 3.72 -26.93
N ARG A 10 0.53 2.53 -26.98
CA ARG A 10 0.50 1.57 -25.88
C ARG A 10 1.95 1.23 -25.57
N THR A 11 2.51 1.90 -24.57
CA THR A 11 3.84 1.62 -24.06
C THR A 11 3.84 0.16 -23.60
N HIS A 12 4.72 -0.62 -24.23
CA HIS A 12 5.07 -1.96 -23.81
C HIS A 12 5.61 -1.83 -22.38
N MET A 13 4.83 -2.23 -21.39
CA MET A 13 5.26 -2.21 -20.00
C MET A 13 6.26 -3.34 -19.83
N ASP A 14 7.53 -2.99 -19.74
CA ASP A 14 8.58 -3.89 -19.28
C ASP A 14 8.16 -4.45 -17.91
N VAL A 15 8.07 -5.77 -17.85
CA VAL A 15 7.67 -6.57 -16.69
C VAL A 15 8.86 -6.72 -15.74
N ASP A 16 9.38 -5.59 -15.22
CA ASP A 16 10.45 -5.61 -14.21
C ASP A 16 10.48 -4.30 -13.38
N CYS A 17 9.37 -3.97 -12.71
CA CYS A 17 9.36 -2.91 -11.67
C CYS A 17 8.25 -3.09 -10.62
N CYS A 18 7.80 -4.33 -10.39
CA CYS A 18 6.68 -4.65 -9.50
C CYS A 18 7.01 -4.60 -8.00
N ASP A 19 7.82 -3.64 -7.56
CA ASP A 19 7.95 -3.27 -6.14
C ASP A 19 7.40 -1.86 -5.89
N SER A 20 6.26 -1.55 -6.54
CA SER A 20 5.52 -0.34 -6.22
C SER A 20 4.67 -0.62 -5.00
N SER A 21 5.22 -0.38 -3.80
CA SER A 21 4.43 -0.39 -2.56
C SER A 21 3.20 0.52 -2.73
N ALA A 22 2.04 0.04 -2.30
CA ALA A 22 0.80 0.81 -2.41
C ALA A 22 0.90 2.07 -1.52
N VAL A 23 0.66 3.23 -2.13
CA VAL A 23 0.66 4.53 -1.43
C VAL A 23 -0.76 5.09 -1.42
N PHE A 24 -1.20 5.51 -0.24
CA PHE A 24 -2.52 6.07 0.01
C PHE A 24 -2.36 7.55 0.35
N VAL A 25 -3.22 8.39 -0.21
CA VAL A 25 -3.33 9.79 0.23
C VAL A 25 -4.44 9.87 1.25
N LEU A 26 -4.10 10.26 2.48
CA LEU A 26 -5.04 10.48 3.56
C LEU A 26 -5.38 11.97 3.67
N ASP A 27 -6.64 12.23 3.97
CA ASP A 27 -7.20 13.56 4.23
C ASP A 27 -7.75 13.59 5.66
N ASN A 28 -7.28 14.56 6.45
CA ASN A 28 -7.76 14.77 7.81
C ASN A 28 -8.60 16.06 7.96
N GLY A 29 -8.95 16.72 6.86
CA GLY A 29 -9.68 18.00 6.81
C GLY A 29 -8.78 19.24 6.93
N HIS A 30 -7.50 19.08 7.26
CA HIS A 30 -6.50 20.15 7.34
C HIS A 30 -5.39 19.99 6.29
N ASP A 31 -4.86 18.78 6.14
CA ASP A 31 -3.74 18.45 5.27
C ASP A 31 -4.00 17.15 4.50
N HIS A 32 -3.37 17.07 3.32
CA HIS A 32 -3.25 15.83 2.56
C HIS A 32 -1.84 15.28 2.69
N PHE A 33 -1.71 14.03 3.11
CA PHE A 33 -0.41 13.38 3.23
C PHE A 33 -0.44 11.96 2.68
N ALA A 34 0.67 11.56 2.08
CA ALA A 34 0.85 10.23 1.55
C ALA A 34 1.37 9.28 2.63
N VAL A 35 0.81 8.08 2.69
CA VAL A 35 1.18 7.01 3.62
C VAL A 35 1.33 5.72 2.84
N SER A 36 2.43 5.01 3.08
CA SER A 36 2.64 3.69 2.47
C SER A 36 1.80 2.62 3.17
N LEU A 37 1.49 1.53 2.46
CA LEU A 37 0.81 0.37 3.02
C LEU A 37 1.51 -0.15 4.28
N GLU A 38 2.85 -0.16 4.28
CA GLU A 38 3.63 -0.65 5.43
C GLU A 38 3.44 0.23 6.66
N THR A 39 3.30 1.53 6.47
CA THR A 39 3.04 2.46 7.58
C THR A 39 1.64 2.22 8.15
N ILE A 40 0.63 2.01 7.30
CA ILE A 40 -0.74 1.67 7.74
C ILE A 40 -0.75 0.37 8.54
N LEU A 41 -0.08 -0.67 8.04
CA LEU A 41 0.01 -1.97 8.69
C LEU A 41 0.78 -1.88 10.02
N SER A 42 1.84 -1.07 10.09
CA SER A 42 2.56 -0.80 11.35
C SER A 42 1.66 -0.13 12.39
N CYS A 43 0.86 0.88 11.97
CA CYS A 43 -0.12 1.50 12.85
C CYS A 43 -1.17 0.50 13.34
N LEU A 44 -1.65 -0.38 12.46
CA LEU A 44 -2.62 -1.42 12.81
C LEU A 44 -2.03 -2.39 13.84
N LYS A 45 -0.75 -2.79 13.70
CA LYS A 45 -0.07 -3.66 14.65
C LYS A 45 0.05 -3.02 16.03
N VAL A 46 0.44 -1.74 16.09
CA VAL A 46 0.49 -0.97 17.34
C VAL A 46 -0.89 -0.88 17.99
N ALA A 47 -1.94 -0.65 17.21
CA ALA A 47 -3.31 -0.59 17.73
C ALA A 47 -3.76 -1.92 18.33
N GLU A 48 -3.40 -3.06 17.73
CA GLU A 48 -3.66 -4.40 18.26
C GLU A 48 -2.94 -4.63 19.59
N GLU A 49 -1.64 -4.35 19.64
CA GLU A 49 -0.80 -4.53 20.85
C GLU A 49 -1.29 -3.73 22.06
N HIS A 50 -1.91 -2.56 21.81
CA HIS A 50 -2.47 -1.69 22.84
C HIS A 50 -3.96 -1.94 23.11
N GLY A 51 -4.58 -2.93 22.43
CA GLY A 51 -6.00 -3.28 22.62
C GLY A 51 -6.99 -2.25 22.07
N HIS A 52 -6.55 -1.37 21.17
CA HIS A 52 -7.44 -0.45 20.46
C HIS A 52 -8.24 -1.15 19.34
N VAL A 53 -7.73 -2.28 18.84
CA VAL A 53 -8.46 -3.22 17.98
C VAL A 53 -8.40 -4.63 18.58
N PRO A 54 -9.35 -5.52 18.24
CA PRO A 54 -9.27 -6.93 18.62
C PRO A 54 -8.01 -7.59 18.06
N GLU A 55 -7.60 -8.70 18.68
CA GLU A 55 -6.53 -9.55 18.15
C GLU A 55 -6.88 -10.04 16.74
N ILE A 56 -5.94 -9.84 15.82
CA ILE A 56 -5.99 -10.25 14.44
C ILE A 56 -5.22 -11.56 14.32
N ASP A 57 -5.74 -12.46 13.49
CA ASP A 57 -5.19 -13.79 13.30
C ASP A 57 -3.69 -13.75 12.91
N ALA A 58 -2.87 -14.52 13.62
CA ALA A 58 -1.42 -14.57 13.40
C ALA A 58 -1.06 -15.09 11.99
N ASP A 59 -1.89 -15.95 11.39
CA ASP A 59 -1.69 -16.42 10.02
C ASP A 59 -1.94 -15.32 9.00
N TRP A 60 -2.86 -14.39 9.31
CA TRP A 60 -3.09 -13.22 8.48
C TRP A 60 -1.87 -12.28 8.49
N TRP A 61 -1.33 -11.98 9.68
CA TRP A 61 -0.11 -11.18 9.80
C TRP A 61 1.08 -11.82 9.08
N ARG A 62 1.24 -13.14 9.19
CA ARG A 62 2.28 -13.90 8.49
C ARG A 62 2.11 -13.84 6.96
N LEU A 63 0.88 -13.94 6.46
CA LEU A 63 0.60 -13.82 5.03
C LEU A 63 0.98 -12.43 4.52
N ILE A 64 0.57 -11.37 5.22
CA ILE A 64 0.86 -9.99 4.83
C ILE A 64 2.36 -9.70 4.87
N ALA A 65 3.09 -10.21 5.86
CA ALA A 65 4.54 -10.06 5.97
C ALA A 65 5.31 -10.73 4.81
N ASN A 66 4.77 -11.79 4.22
CA ASN A 66 5.36 -12.41 3.03
C ASN A 66 5.19 -11.54 1.76
N HIS A 67 4.23 -10.61 1.77
CA HIS A 67 3.90 -9.75 0.63
C HIS A 67 4.30 -8.29 0.81
N THR A 68 4.85 -7.93 1.97
CA THR A 68 5.21 -6.55 2.32
C THR A 68 6.56 -6.52 3.01
N ALA A 69 7.20 -5.35 3.07
CA ALA A 69 8.46 -5.17 3.79
C ALA A 69 8.30 -5.15 5.33
N LEU A 70 7.11 -5.42 5.87
CA LEU A 70 6.94 -5.67 7.30
C LEU A 70 7.58 -7.01 7.65
N GLY A 71 8.86 -6.99 8.05
CA GLY A 71 9.50 -8.16 8.64
C GLY A 71 8.73 -8.58 9.90
N TYR A 72 7.93 -9.65 9.80
CA TYR A 72 7.22 -10.21 10.95
C TYR A 72 8.17 -11.11 11.74
N GLN A 73 8.54 -10.66 12.94
CA GLN A 73 9.31 -11.47 13.89
C GLN A 73 8.30 -12.27 14.72
N SER A 74 8.28 -13.59 14.51
CA SER A 74 7.54 -14.58 15.31
C SER A 74 8.05 -14.68 16.74
#